data_AF-A0A843FUS0-F1
#
_entry.id   AF-A0A843FUS0-F1
#
_cell.length_a   1.000
_cell.length_b   1.000
_cell.length_c   1.000
_cell.angle_alpha   90.00
_cell.angle_beta   90.00
_cell.angle_gamma   90.00
#
_symmetry.space_group_name_H-M   'P 1'
#
loop_
_entity.id
_entity.type
_entity.pdbx_description
1 polymer ?
#
loop_
_entity_poly.entity_id
_entity_poly.type
_entity_poly.pdbx_seq_one_letter_code
_entity_poly.pdbx_strand_id
1 'polypeptide(L)'
;YGSLTDGIFLDFNNISPNTAKQIENYLTDEHFIDSAIMGRVSSEELHLYFSGRKAESFVKSMRDFISNNEPPSDLKVNIKVVSDEVGDVSKLKILRSSYTKGVSALLVETFETAEKLGLSEDLWEILSLTENRDFETSAKSRISSSNKKAKRKYEELNEVLEFLDDVDKERKSKIMALATREKFEKLKNRK
;
A
#
# COMPACT_ATOMS: atom_id res chain seq x y z
N TYR A 1 20.85 -11.94 -9.60
CA TYR A 1 21.23 -10.65 -10.22
C TYR A 1 21.88 -9.71 -9.21
N GLY A 2 21.32 -9.48 -8.02
CA GLY A 2 21.96 -8.59 -7.02
C GLY A 2 23.37 -8.99 -6.58
N SER A 3 23.69 -10.29 -6.50
CA SER A 3 25.03 -10.78 -6.12
C SER A 3 26.08 -10.74 -7.23
N LEU A 4 25.72 -10.18 -8.40
CA LEU A 4 26.59 -10.12 -9.59
C LEU A 4 27.08 -8.68 -9.85
N THR A 5 26.78 -7.74 -8.96
CA THR A 5 27.21 -6.34 -9.07
C THR A 5 27.76 -5.87 -7.73
N ASP A 6 28.73 -4.96 -7.76
CA ASP A 6 29.18 -4.23 -6.56
C ASP A 6 28.25 -3.06 -6.20
N GLY A 7 27.08 -3.00 -6.84
CA GLY A 7 26.11 -1.93 -6.69
C GLY A 7 25.14 -2.16 -5.53
N ILE A 8 24.17 -1.24 -5.41
CA ILE A 8 23.04 -1.39 -4.49
C ILE A 8 21.86 -1.98 -5.26
N PHE A 9 21.28 -3.05 -4.74
CA PHE A 9 20.03 -3.63 -5.24
C PHE A 9 18.82 -2.96 -4.58
N LEU A 10 17.94 -2.39 -5.39
CA LEU A 10 16.65 -1.83 -4.96
C LEU A 10 15.54 -2.76 -5.41
N ASP A 11 14.79 -3.33 -4.48
CA ASP A 11 13.61 -4.12 -4.83
C ASP A 11 12.34 -3.26 -4.73
N PHE A 12 11.71 -2.95 -5.87
CA PHE A 12 10.43 -2.25 -5.93
C PHE A 12 9.22 -3.17 -6.16
N ASN A 13 9.42 -4.48 -6.14
CA ASN A 13 8.36 -5.46 -6.35
C ASN A 13 7.36 -5.46 -5.17
N ASN A 14 6.22 -6.11 -5.38
CA ASN A 14 5.30 -6.39 -4.29
C ASN A 14 5.71 -7.64 -3.54
N ILE A 15 6.65 -7.49 -2.61
CA ILE A 15 7.17 -8.57 -1.78
C ILE A 15 6.73 -8.41 -0.31
N SER A 16 6.77 -9.52 0.44
CA SER A 16 6.52 -9.48 1.88
C SER A 16 7.75 -8.92 2.64
N PRO A 17 7.58 -8.39 3.86
CA PRO A 17 8.70 -8.01 4.73
C PRO A 17 9.67 -9.16 4.99
N ASN A 18 9.18 -10.40 5.08
CA ASN A 18 10.04 -11.57 5.23
C ASN A 18 10.86 -11.84 3.98
N THR A 19 10.28 -11.65 2.79
CA THR A 19 11.00 -11.72 1.52
C THR A 19 12.08 -10.65 1.44
N ALA A 20 11.80 -9.42 1.88
CA ALA A 20 12.82 -8.35 1.93
C ALA A 20 14.01 -8.75 2.82
N LYS A 21 13.74 -9.31 4.01
CA LYS A 21 14.79 -9.85 4.90
C LYS A 21 15.54 -11.04 4.30
N GLN A 22 14.87 -11.91 3.54
CA GLN A 22 15.55 -13.01 2.83
C GLN A 22 16.50 -12.48 1.75
N ILE A 23 16.11 -11.41 1.04
CA ILE A 23 16.98 -10.75 0.05
C ILE A 23 18.18 -10.11 0.75
N GLU A 24 17.97 -9.42 1.87
CA GLU A 24 19.06 -8.88 2.70
C GLU A 24 20.03 -9.97 3.16
N ASN A 25 19.54 -11.10 3.65
CA ASN A 25 20.40 -12.22 4.06
C ASN A 25 21.25 -12.77 2.91
N TYR A 26 20.74 -12.69 1.67
CA TYR A 26 21.46 -13.14 0.48
C TYR A 26 22.45 -12.10 -0.07
N LEU A 27 22.10 -10.81 0.01
CA LEU A 27 22.90 -9.71 -0.57
C LEU A 27 23.75 -8.94 0.45
N THR A 28 23.53 -9.15 1.74
CA THR A 28 23.97 -8.32 2.88
C THR A 28 23.32 -6.94 2.92
N ASP A 29 23.31 -6.33 4.11
CA ASP A 29 22.80 -4.98 4.40
C ASP A 29 23.58 -3.86 3.67
N GLU A 30 24.78 -4.16 3.19
CA GLU A 30 25.63 -3.23 2.43
C GLU A 30 25.20 -3.09 0.96
N HIS A 31 24.51 -4.10 0.39
CA HIS A 31 24.14 -4.13 -1.03
C HIS A 31 22.63 -4.17 -1.27
N PHE A 32 21.81 -4.01 -0.22
CA PHE A 32 20.36 -4.06 -0.35
C PHE A 32 19.64 -2.90 0.35
N ILE A 33 18.62 -2.35 -0.32
CA ILE A 33 17.68 -1.40 0.26
C ILE A 33 16.25 -1.86 -0.05
N ASP A 34 15.46 -2.08 0.99
CA ASP A 34 14.02 -2.32 0.87
C ASP A 34 13.33 -1.06 0.36
N SER A 35 12.65 -1.17 -0.77
CA SER A 35 12.14 -0.03 -1.51
C SER A 35 10.65 -0.22 -1.84
N ALA A 36 9.86 0.85 -1.80
CA ALA A 36 8.47 0.79 -2.23
C ALA A 36 8.01 2.04 -2.94
N ILE A 37 7.13 1.81 -3.92
CA ILE A 37 6.32 2.84 -4.54
C ILE A 37 5.02 2.98 -3.75
N MET A 38 4.84 4.11 -3.08
CA MET A 38 3.67 4.43 -2.27
C MET A 38 2.61 5.14 -3.11
N GLY A 39 1.88 4.40 -3.93
CA GLY A 39 0.83 4.98 -4.78
C GLY A 39 0.82 4.37 -6.18
N ARG A 40 0.40 5.16 -7.17
CA ARG A 40 0.40 4.76 -8.58
C ARG A 40 1.62 5.38 -9.26
N VAL A 41 2.34 4.57 -10.04
CA VAL A 41 3.49 5.04 -10.85
C VAL A 41 3.05 6.06 -11.91
N SER A 42 1.84 5.91 -12.44
CA SER A 42 1.25 6.81 -13.45
C SER A 42 0.72 8.13 -12.88
N SER A 43 1.11 8.50 -11.65
CA SER A 43 0.69 9.75 -11.00
C SER A 43 1.66 10.85 -11.38
N GLU A 44 1.21 12.11 -11.34
CA GLU A 44 2.08 13.29 -11.48
C GLU A 44 3.09 13.39 -10.33
N GLU A 45 2.82 12.69 -9.22
CA GLU A 45 3.71 12.57 -8.07
C GLU A 45 4.09 11.11 -7.82
N LEU A 46 5.39 10.81 -7.88
CA LEU A 46 5.95 9.51 -7.57
C LEU A 46 6.49 9.52 -6.13
N HIS A 47 5.93 8.68 -5.26
CA HIS A 47 6.37 8.55 -3.88
C HIS A 47 7.24 7.31 -3.71
N LEU A 48 8.55 7.50 -3.52
CA LEU A 48 9.55 6.45 -3.31
C LEU A 48 9.99 6.41 -1.85
N TYR A 49 9.81 5.24 -1.23
CA TYR A 49 10.11 5.02 0.18
C TYR A 49 11.22 3.98 0.28
N PHE A 50 12.16 4.20 1.20
CA PHE A 50 13.34 3.35 1.38
C PHE A 50 13.57 3.01 2.84
N SER A 51 14.03 1.79 3.13
CA SER A 51 14.54 1.38 4.44
C SER A 51 15.74 0.45 4.30
N GLY A 52 16.68 0.55 5.22
CA GLY A 52 17.94 -0.20 5.21
C GLY A 52 19.13 0.71 5.48
N ARG A 53 20.24 0.15 5.96
CA ARG A 53 21.41 0.92 6.42
C ARG A 53 21.99 1.88 5.37
N LYS A 54 21.95 1.51 4.09
CA LYS A 54 22.44 2.34 2.99
C LYS A 54 21.41 3.33 2.43
N ALA A 55 20.17 3.33 2.94
CA ALA A 55 19.07 4.14 2.40
C ALA A 55 19.37 5.64 2.42
N GLU A 56 19.87 6.17 3.54
CA GLU A 56 20.21 7.61 3.65
C GLU A 56 21.33 8.01 2.68
N SER A 57 22.42 7.25 2.64
CA SER A 57 23.53 7.53 1.72
C SER A 57 23.10 7.47 0.26
N PHE A 58 22.30 6.45 -0.10
CA PHE A 58 21.78 6.30 -1.46
C PHE A 58 20.84 7.45 -1.84
N VAL A 59 19.88 7.78 -0.96
CA VAL A 59 18.92 8.85 -1.21
C VAL A 59 19.61 10.21 -1.37
N LYS A 60 20.68 10.47 -0.60
CA LYS A 60 21.49 11.68 -0.79
C LYS A 60 22.08 11.74 -2.21
N SER A 61 22.78 10.68 -2.64
CA SER A 61 23.34 10.61 -4.00
C SER A 61 22.27 10.69 -5.09
N MET A 62 21.11 10.07 -4.88
CA MET A 62 20.00 10.12 -5.83
C MET A 62 19.40 11.53 -5.94
N ARG A 63 19.24 12.25 -4.81
CA ARG A 63 18.79 13.65 -4.81
C ARG A 63 19.79 14.55 -5.53
N ASP A 64 21.09 14.39 -5.25
CA ASP A 64 22.14 15.15 -5.94
C ASP A 64 22.11 14.88 -7.45
N PHE A 65 21.91 13.63 -7.87
CA PHE A 65 21.74 13.27 -9.27
C PHE A 65 20.50 13.94 -9.87
N ILE A 66 19.34 13.88 -9.21
CA ILE A 66 18.10 14.51 -9.70
C ILE A 66 18.22 16.03 -9.77
N SER A 67 18.87 16.68 -8.80
CA SER A 67 19.03 18.15 -8.81
C SER A 67 19.99 18.66 -9.88
N ASN A 68 20.99 17.85 -10.26
CA ASN A 68 21.98 18.22 -11.27
C ASN A 68 21.58 17.84 -12.71
N ASN A 69 20.42 17.21 -12.89
CA ASN A 69 19.90 16.83 -14.20
C ASN A 69 18.47 17.36 -14.35
N GLU A 70 18.13 17.97 -15.47
CA GLU A 70 16.73 18.33 -15.73
C GLU A 70 15.88 17.04 -15.75
N PRO A 71 14.87 16.91 -14.87
CA PRO A 71 14.00 15.74 -14.92
C PRO A 71 13.30 15.70 -16.28
N PRO A 72 13.13 14.52 -16.89
CA PRO A 72 12.55 14.40 -18.23
C PRO A 72 11.07 14.81 -18.34
N SER A 73 10.44 15.33 -17.27
CA SER A 73 9.01 15.71 -17.21
C SER A 73 8.67 16.56 -15.97
N ASP A 74 7.45 17.11 -15.91
CA ASP A 74 6.81 17.74 -14.72
C ASP A 74 6.59 16.77 -13.52
N LEU A 75 7.23 15.60 -13.53
CA LEU A 75 7.09 14.56 -12.52
C LEU A 75 7.72 15.02 -11.20
N LYS A 76 6.90 15.11 -10.14
CA LYS A 76 7.40 15.37 -8.79
C LYS A 76 7.79 14.06 -8.13
N VAL A 77 9.07 13.91 -7.81
CA VAL A 77 9.59 12.71 -7.12
C VAL A 77 9.76 13.00 -5.64
N ASN A 78 8.90 12.38 -4.83
CA ASN A 78 8.90 12.48 -3.37
C ASN A 78 9.66 11.30 -2.78
N ILE A 79 10.82 11.55 -2.16
CA ILE A 79 11.69 10.51 -1.60
C ILE A 79 11.70 10.58 -0.08
N LYS A 80 11.47 9.44 0.57
CA LYS A 80 11.54 9.30 2.04
C LYS A 80 12.34 8.06 2.45
N VAL A 81 13.28 8.24 3.38
CA VAL A 81 13.85 7.13 4.15
C VAL A 81 12.99 6.94 5.41
N VAL A 82 12.61 5.71 5.71
CA VAL A 82 11.75 5.37 6.85
C VAL A 82 12.58 5.01 8.07
N SER A 83 13.59 4.17 7.87
CA SER A 83 14.48 3.65 8.91
C SER A 83 15.71 3.01 8.28
N ASP A 84 16.66 2.60 9.12
CA ASP A 84 17.82 1.77 8.77
C ASP A 84 17.51 0.27 8.76
N GLU A 85 16.29 -0.15 9.11
CA GLU A 85 15.87 -1.53 9.24
C GLU A 85 15.16 -2.05 7.97
N VAL A 86 15.74 -3.07 7.33
CA VAL A 86 15.11 -3.71 6.16
C VAL A 86 13.76 -4.34 6.51
N GLY A 87 12.79 -4.09 5.63
CA GLY A 87 11.43 -4.58 5.74
C GLY A 87 10.46 -3.55 6.30
N ASP A 88 10.91 -2.43 6.88
CA ASP A 88 10.02 -1.42 7.45
C ASP A 88 9.14 -0.73 6.40
N VAL A 89 9.71 -0.41 5.24
CA VAL A 89 8.93 0.13 4.12
C VAL A 89 7.92 -0.89 3.60
N SER A 90 8.34 -2.16 3.46
CA SER A 90 7.44 -3.25 3.09
C SER A 90 6.31 -3.44 4.11
N LYS A 91 6.58 -3.33 5.43
CA LYS A 91 5.55 -3.38 6.49
C LYS A 91 4.56 -2.23 6.33
N LEU A 92 5.04 -1.00 6.14
CA LEU A 92 4.17 0.18 5.94
C LEU A 92 3.27 0.03 4.71
N LYS A 93 3.79 -0.54 3.62
CA LYS A 93 3.00 -0.81 2.40
C LYS A 93 1.86 -1.79 2.69
N ILE A 94 2.13 -2.86 3.45
CA ILE A 94 1.10 -3.83 3.86
C ILE A 94 0.08 -3.19 4.81
N LEU A 95 0.51 -2.43 5.82
CA LEU A 95 -0.40 -1.74 6.74
C LEU A 95 -1.31 -0.75 6.00
N ARG A 96 -0.77 0.02 5.06
CA ARG A 96 -1.55 0.90 4.18
C ARG A 96 -2.53 0.10 3.31
N SER A 97 -2.11 -1.04 2.76
CA SER A 97 -2.96 -1.95 1.99
C SER A 97 -4.14 -2.45 2.83
N SER A 98 -3.89 -2.90 4.06
CA SER A 98 -4.89 -3.33 5.02
C SER A 98 -5.92 -2.22 5.29
N TYR A 99 -5.44 -1.03 5.70
CA TYR A 99 -6.29 0.12 5.99
C TYR A 99 -7.18 0.51 4.82
N THR A 100 -6.58 0.73 3.64
CA THR A 100 -7.32 1.23 2.47
C THR A 100 -8.38 0.24 1.98
N LYS A 101 -8.13 -1.07 2.10
CA LYS A 101 -9.11 -2.11 1.79
C LYS A 101 -10.18 -2.23 2.86
N GLY A 102 -9.83 -2.11 4.14
CA GLY A 102 -10.80 -2.08 5.24
C GLY A 102 -11.81 -0.95 5.08
N VAL A 103 -11.33 0.28 4.85
CA VAL A 103 -12.20 1.44 4.56
C VAL A 103 -13.04 1.19 3.32
N SER A 104 -12.47 0.58 2.27
CA SER A 104 -13.24 0.26 1.07
C SER A 104 -14.37 -0.75 1.32
N ALA A 105 -14.11 -1.79 2.11
CA ALA A 105 -15.11 -2.79 2.48
C ALA A 105 -16.25 -2.17 3.30
N LEU A 106 -15.89 -1.33 4.29
CA LEU A 106 -16.85 -0.58 5.09
C LEU A 106 -17.72 0.32 4.21
N LEU A 107 -17.13 1.14 3.34
CA LEU A 107 -17.87 1.99 2.41
C LEU A 107 -18.85 1.20 1.55
N VAL A 108 -18.41 0.09 0.97
CA VAL A 108 -19.28 -0.76 0.12
C VAL A 108 -20.45 -1.31 0.94
N GLU A 109 -20.20 -1.83 2.14
CA GLU A 109 -21.26 -2.39 2.98
C GLU A 109 -22.27 -1.35 3.47
N THR A 110 -21.79 -0.19 3.91
CA THR A 110 -22.64 0.89 4.38
C THR A 110 -23.55 1.40 3.27
N PHE A 111 -22.99 1.70 2.08
CA PHE A 111 -23.79 2.27 0.99
C PHE A 111 -24.71 1.25 0.30
N GLU A 112 -24.36 -0.04 0.28
CA GLU A 112 -25.31 -1.10 -0.11
C GLU A 112 -26.50 -1.20 0.84
N THR A 113 -26.28 -0.93 2.13
CA THR A 113 -27.33 -0.94 3.14
C THR A 113 -28.20 0.31 3.01
N ALA A 114 -27.59 1.48 2.85
CA ALA A 114 -28.30 2.74 2.62
C ALA A 114 -29.17 2.69 1.36
N GLU A 115 -28.68 2.06 0.28
CA GLU A 115 -29.43 1.88 -0.97
C GLU A 115 -30.71 1.06 -0.76
N LYS A 116 -30.62 -0.05 0.01
CA LYS A 116 -31.79 -0.87 0.35
C LYS A 116 -32.81 -0.14 1.22
N LEU A 117 -32.36 0.83 2.01
CA LEU A 117 -33.22 1.66 2.86
C LEU A 117 -33.76 2.89 2.12
N GLY A 118 -33.29 3.18 0.91
CA GLY A 118 -33.64 4.40 0.17
C GLY A 118 -32.99 5.67 0.73
N LEU A 119 -31.89 5.56 1.48
CA LEU A 119 -31.24 6.65 2.22
C LEU A 119 -29.82 6.99 1.71
N SER A 120 -29.45 6.54 0.51
CA SER A 120 -28.09 6.72 -0.01
C SER A 120 -27.69 8.19 -0.15
N GLU A 121 -28.58 9.03 -0.70
CA GLU A 121 -28.28 10.45 -0.91
C GLU A 121 -28.17 11.20 0.42
N ASP A 122 -29.09 10.97 1.36
CA ASP A 122 -29.03 11.54 2.71
C ASP A 122 -27.73 11.14 3.43
N LEU A 123 -27.30 9.88 3.28
CA LEU A 123 -26.06 9.41 3.88
C LEU A 123 -24.82 10.06 3.25
N TRP A 124 -24.82 10.31 1.93
CA TRP A 124 -23.73 11.04 1.28
C TRP A 124 -23.62 12.47 1.82
N GLU A 125 -24.74 13.17 1.97
CA GLU A 125 -24.79 14.51 2.54
C GLU A 125 -24.23 14.51 3.97
N ILE A 126 -24.76 13.63 4.85
CA ILE A 126 -24.37 13.56 6.27
C ILE A 126 -22.88 13.26 6.44
N LEU A 127 -22.34 12.27 5.72
CA LEU A 127 -20.92 11.94 5.84
C LEU A 127 -20.04 13.08 5.31
N SER A 128 -20.44 13.76 4.24
CA SER A 128 -19.69 14.88 3.68
C SER A 128 -19.62 16.10 4.60
N LEU A 129 -20.50 16.22 5.61
CA LEU A 129 -20.42 17.27 6.63
C LEU A 129 -19.22 17.10 7.59
N THR A 130 -18.77 15.86 7.80
CA THR A 130 -17.76 15.52 8.82
C THR A 130 -16.47 14.98 8.22
N GLU A 131 -16.55 14.39 7.04
CA GLU A 131 -15.42 13.91 6.27
C GLU A 131 -14.77 15.03 5.44
N ASN A 132 -13.72 14.69 4.69
CA ASN A 132 -12.98 15.68 3.91
C ASN A 132 -13.79 16.26 2.72
N ARG A 133 -13.37 17.44 2.22
CA ARG A 133 -14.04 18.20 1.14
C ARG A 133 -14.42 17.36 -0.10
N ASP A 134 -13.63 16.33 -0.41
CA ASP A 134 -13.81 15.46 -1.58
C ASP A 134 -14.21 14.02 -1.20
N PHE A 135 -14.82 13.84 -0.03
CA PHE A 135 -15.17 12.53 0.53
C PHE A 135 -16.03 11.73 -0.45
N GLU A 136 -17.15 12.29 -0.87
CA GLU A 136 -18.12 11.60 -1.72
C GLU A 136 -17.49 11.13 -3.03
N THR A 137 -16.82 12.02 -3.76
CA THR A 137 -16.13 11.70 -5.01
C THR A 137 -15.09 10.60 -4.80
N SER A 138 -14.28 10.72 -3.74
CA SER A 138 -13.23 9.75 -3.42
C SER A 138 -13.81 8.40 -2.98
N ALA A 139 -14.89 8.40 -2.22
CA ALA A 139 -15.58 7.20 -1.73
C ALA A 139 -16.31 6.47 -2.85
N LYS A 140 -17.03 7.18 -3.73
CA LYS A 140 -17.64 6.61 -4.94
C LYS A 140 -16.59 5.95 -5.84
N SER A 141 -15.44 6.60 -6.03
CA SER A 141 -14.30 6.01 -6.74
C SER A 141 -13.77 4.73 -6.08
N ARG A 142 -13.64 4.72 -4.74
CA ARG A 142 -13.24 3.52 -3.97
C ARG A 142 -14.25 2.39 -4.09
N ILE A 143 -15.55 2.66 -3.99
CA ILE A 143 -16.62 1.67 -4.13
C ILE A 143 -16.57 1.06 -5.54
N SER A 144 -16.55 1.89 -6.58
CA SER A 144 -16.46 1.43 -7.98
C SER A 144 -15.23 0.54 -8.22
N SER A 145 -14.05 0.99 -7.76
CA SER A 145 -12.81 0.22 -7.85
C SER A 145 -12.85 -1.10 -7.07
N SER A 146 -13.53 -1.12 -5.92
CA SER A 146 -13.69 -2.32 -5.10
C SER A 146 -14.55 -3.37 -5.77
N ASN A 147 -15.67 -2.96 -6.37
CA ASN A 147 -16.53 -3.86 -7.14
C ASN A 147 -15.80 -4.39 -8.38
N LYS A 148 -15.15 -3.50 -9.16
CA LYS A 148 -14.43 -3.89 -10.38
C LYS A 148 -13.24 -4.82 -10.14
N LYS A 149 -12.54 -4.67 -9.00
CA LYS A 149 -11.28 -5.36 -8.70
C LYS A 149 -11.39 -6.30 -7.50
N ALA A 150 -12.60 -6.80 -7.20
CA ALA A 150 -12.86 -7.59 -5.99
C ALA A 150 -11.95 -8.82 -5.85
N LYS A 151 -11.77 -9.60 -6.93
CA LYS A 151 -10.89 -10.78 -6.94
C LYS A 151 -9.44 -10.43 -6.55
N ARG A 152 -8.85 -9.44 -7.21
CA ARG A 152 -7.49 -8.98 -6.91
C ARG A 152 -7.35 -8.46 -5.48
N LYS A 153 -8.34 -7.69 -4.99
CA LYS A 153 -8.31 -7.18 -3.62
C LYS A 153 -8.44 -8.30 -2.57
N TYR A 154 -9.20 -9.36 -2.87
CA TYR A 154 -9.27 -10.57 -2.06
C TYR A 154 -7.92 -11.29 -1.98
N GLU A 155 -7.22 -11.46 -3.10
CA GLU A 155 -5.90 -12.08 -3.15
C GLU A 155 -4.87 -11.25 -2.35
N GLU A 156 -4.83 -9.93 -2.56
CA GLU A 156 -3.98 -9.00 -1.80
C GLU A 156 -4.29 -8.97 -0.28
N LEU A 157 -5.49 -9.36 0.15
CA LEU A 157 -5.83 -9.49 1.57
C LEU A 157 -5.30 -10.76 2.21
N ASN A 158 -5.04 -11.81 1.43
CA ASN A 158 -4.38 -13.00 1.96
C ASN A 158 -2.93 -12.67 2.34
N GLU A 159 -2.20 -11.92 1.51
CA GLU A 159 -0.86 -11.41 1.84
C GLU A 159 -0.85 -10.56 3.11
N VAL A 160 -1.88 -9.72 3.31
CA VAL A 160 -2.04 -8.93 4.55
C VAL A 160 -2.23 -9.85 5.75
N LEU A 161 -3.07 -10.88 5.64
CA LEU A 161 -3.34 -11.80 6.75
C LEU A 161 -2.12 -12.66 7.10
N GLU A 162 -1.38 -13.13 6.11
CA GLU A 162 -0.11 -13.85 6.30
C GLU A 162 0.89 -12.97 7.08
N PHE A 163 1.05 -11.72 6.69
CA PHE A 163 1.90 -10.78 7.43
C PHE A 163 1.41 -10.55 8.86
N LEU A 164 0.11 -10.40 9.08
CA LEU A 164 -0.42 -10.21 10.44
C LEU A 164 -0.21 -11.46 11.30
N ASP A 165 -0.28 -12.66 10.72
CA ASP A 165 0.03 -13.92 11.41
C ASP A 165 1.50 -14.02 11.85
N ASP A 166 2.42 -13.44 11.08
CA ASP A 166 3.83 -13.37 11.45
C ASP A 166 4.09 -12.38 12.59
N VAL A 167 3.28 -11.31 12.71
CA VAL A 167 3.36 -10.34 13.79
C VAL A 167 2.75 -10.89 15.08
N ASP A 168 1.51 -11.39 14.99
CA ASP A 168 0.77 -11.96 16.11
C ASP A 168 -0.29 -12.95 15.59
N LYS A 169 -0.08 -14.24 15.93
CA LYS A 169 -0.95 -15.36 15.56
C LYS A 169 -2.33 -15.29 16.20
N GLU A 170 -2.52 -14.45 17.23
CA GLU A 170 -3.80 -14.34 17.89
C GLU A 170 -4.85 -13.75 16.95
N ARG A 171 -5.98 -14.45 16.79
CA ARG A 171 -7.08 -13.97 15.94
C ARG A 171 -7.56 -12.55 16.27
N LYS A 172 -7.45 -12.13 17.53
CA LYS A 172 -7.86 -10.81 18.00
C LYS A 172 -7.05 -9.67 17.38
N SER A 173 -5.84 -9.94 16.89
CA SER A 173 -4.97 -8.96 16.21
C SER A 173 -5.43 -8.62 14.78
N LYS A 174 -6.26 -9.49 14.16
CA LYS A 174 -6.59 -9.43 12.73
C LYS A 174 -8.10 -9.44 12.41
N ILE A 175 -8.94 -9.04 13.36
CA ILE A 175 -10.41 -9.03 13.22
C ILE A 175 -10.86 -8.29 11.96
N MET A 176 -10.40 -7.06 11.78
CA MET A 176 -10.83 -6.23 10.64
C MET A 176 -10.31 -6.75 9.31
N ALA A 177 -9.09 -7.28 9.26
CA ALA A 177 -8.54 -7.88 8.03
C ALA A 177 -9.35 -9.12 7.62
N LEU A 178 -9.76 -9.96 8.58
CA LEU A 178 -10.62 -11.11 8.32
C LEU A 178 -12.01 -10.70 7.80
N ALA A 179 -12.66 -9.75 8.46
CA ALA A 179 -13.97 -9.24 8.03
C ALA A 179 -13.89 -8.59 6.63
N THR A 180 -12.83 -7.82 6.38
CA THR A 180 -12.56 -7.20 5.09
C THR A 180 -12.39 -8.26 4.00
N ARG A 181 -11.62 -9.32 4.25
CA ARG A 181 -11.45 -10.44 3.30
C ARG A 181 -12.78 -11.11 3.00
N GLU A 182 -13.60 -11.39 4.01
CA GLU A 182 -14.93 -11.98 3.83
C GLU A 182 -15.82 -11.09 2.95
N LYS A 183 -15.81 -9.76 3.16
CA LYS A 183 -16.54 -8.83 2.30
C LYS A 183 -16.08 -8.92 0.85
N PHE A 184 -14.77 -8.90 0.60
CA PHE A 184 -14.23 -9.03 -0.76
C PHE A 184 -14.46 -10.41 -1.39
N GLU A 185 -14.53 -11.47 -0.59
CA GLU A 185 -14.95 -12.80 -1.05
C GLU A 185 -16.41 -12.82 -1.50
N LYS A 186 -17.32 -12.17 -0.76
CA LYS A 186 -18.71 -12.01 -1.21
C LYS A 186 -18.78 -11.18 -2.50
N LEU A 187 -18.05 -10.08 -2.57
CA LEU A 187 -18.01 -9.21 -3.77
C LEU A 187 -17.45 -9.92 -5.00
N LYS A 188 -16.39 -10.74 -4.88
CA LYS A 188 -15.82 -11.45 -6.03
C LYS A 188 -16.75 -12.54 -6.59
N ASN A 189 -17.69 -13.03 -5.77
CA ASN A 189 -18.63 -14.09 -6.12
C ASN A 189 -19.99 -13.55 -6.61
N ARG A 190 -20.23 -12.24 -6.59
CA ARG A 190 -21.41 -11.62 -7.19
C ARG A 190 -21.28 -11.66 -8.71
N LYS A 191 -21.74 -12.75 -9.31
CA LYS A 191 -22.12 -12.81 -10.72
C LYS A 191 -23.63 -12.76 -10.81
#